data_AF-A0A3D5B649-F1
#
_entry.id   AF-A0A3D5B649-F1
#
_cell.length_a   1.000
_cell.length_b   1.000
_cell.length_c   1.000
_cell.angle_alpha   90.00
_cell.angle_beta   90.00
_cell.angle_gamma   90.00
#
_symmetry.space_group_name_H-M   'P 1'
#
loop_
_entity.id
_entity.type
_entity.pdbx_description
1 polymer ?
#
loop_
_entity_poly.entity_id
_entity_poly.type
_entity_poly.pdbx_seq_one_letter_code
_entity_poly.pdbx_strand_id
1 'polypeptide(L)'
;MERTVPTRASDEIDLYLRTIYSLLRSTTRVHIRTLEEVHAGMNSSLHPFARSERPDLSSFIYAVLRLPACIIDVKVVMMGQSATVFMQAGQENVENWTEVSARARRRRCFYNGKDLLACYIASRSDIDDVIPLMTAFQIEWNKLHTLLQDYSETQIEAVEQGTAEDMQALADTLQLSLDGLFRLDTIWGDQFKTMLKRIKAEKMDLAIQLFSGSLNEYRRATRFWWDNIEHRYPEIANHPVYFVSSNTHSIPNLMTGFALSYQERLADYLHNDGDKALLSEWRDINHEEVPSRPENFLYYIMKKFQSTPEGIELLNDQMEYEKQCGIHRFPSEHAFDVEAQIIELASLNPETIDPRLRPNSFSGVAMDWSFLKKSDALILNIDYPLGLAAYNLLVKIAEHASPL
;
A
#
# COMPACT_ATOMS: atom_id res chain seq x y z
N MET A 1 -41.72 -9.31 2.68
CA MET A 1 -40.40 -9.40 3.32
C MET A 1 -39.71 -8.06 3.03
N GLU A 2 -39.91 -7.09 3.91
CA GLU A 2 -39.26 -5.78 3.79
C GLU A 2 -37.75 -5.99 3.87
N ARG A 3 -37.05 -5.72 2.78
CA ARG A 3 -35.59 -5.64 2.77
C ARG A 3 -35.21 -4.40 3.56
N THR A 4 -34.91 -4.57 4.84
CA THR A 4 -34.20 -3.55 5.61
C THR A 4 -32.86 -3.29 4.93
N VAL A 5 -32.62 -2.03 4.58
CA VAL A 5 -31.29 -1.58 4.17
C VAL A 5 -30.36 -1.90 5.35
N PRO A 6 -29.27 -2.67 5.17
CA PRO A 6 -28.37 -2.96 6.28
C PRO A 6 -27.88 -1.62 6.87
N THR A 7 -28.05 -1.42 8.17
CA THR A 7 -27.47 -0.30 8.91
C THR A 7 -25.95 -0.36 8.72
N ARG A 8 -25.41 0.62 7.99
CA ARG A 8 -24.11 0.54 7.29
C ARG A 8 -22.87 0.79 8.15
N ALA A 9 -23.00 1.19 9.41
CA ALA A 9 -21.89 1.37 10.33
C ALA A 9 -22.40 1.20 11.77
N SER A 10 -21.56 0.68 12.66
CA SER A 10 -21.81 0.73 14.11
C SER A 10 -21.89 2.19 14.54
N ASP A 11 -22.76 2.54 15.50
CA ASP A 11 -22.88 3.92 16.02
C ASP A 11 -21.52 4.46 16.50
N GLU A 12 -20.65 3.57 16.98
CA GLU A 12 -19.29 3.87 17.42
C GLU A 12 -18.35 4.23 16.26
N ILE A 13 -18.48 3.58 15.10
CA ILE A 13 -17.71 3.90 13.88
C ILE A 13 -18.16 5.28 13.37
N ASP A 14 -19.46 5.53 13.34
CA ASP A 14 -20.01 6.82 12.93
C ASP A 14 -19.55 7.95 13.86
N LEU A 15 -19.54 7.71 15.17
CA LEU A 15 -19.01 8.66 16.16
C LEU A 15 -17.52 8.94 15.93
N TYR A 16 -16.72 7.90 15.68
CA TYR A 16 -15.30 8.03 15.40
C TYR A 16 -15.02 8.88 14.16
N LEU A 17 -15.66 8.55 13.03
CA LEU A 17 -15.52 9.31 11.79
C LEU A 17 -15.97 10.77 11.96
N ARG A 18 -17.11 11.01 12.61
CA ARG A 18 -17.58 12.38 12.90
C ARG A 18 -16.58 13.15 13.75
N THR A 19 -15.95 12.50 14.73
CA THR A 19 -14.95 13.13 15.60
C THR A 19 -13.71 13.52 14.79
N ILE A 20 -13.17 12.62 13.98
CA ILE A 20 -12.04 12.89 13.08
C ILE A 20 -12.34 14.08 12.17
N TYR A 21 -13.44 14.02 11.42
CA TYR A 21 -13.77 15.06 10.44
C TYR A 21 -14.16 16.39 11.09
N SER A 22 -14.63 16.38 12.34
CA SER A 22 -14.86 17.60 13.11
C SER A 22 -13.53 18.26 13.49
N LEU A 23 -12.57 17.48 14.02
CA LEU A 23 -11.27 17.98 14.47
C LEU A 23 -10.39 18.44 13.30
N LEU A 24 -10.48 17.78 12.15
CA LEU A 24 -9.69 18.11 10.95
C LEU A 24 -10.35 19.14 10.04
N ARG A 25 -11.48 19.73 10.47
CA ARG A 25 -12.12 20.80 9.69
C ARG A 25 -11.25 22.06 9.67
N SER A 26 -10.50 22.32 10.73
CA SER A 26 -9.49 23.37 10.77
C SER A 26 -8.15 22.83 10.29
N THR A 27 -7.34 23.71 9.69
CA THR A 27 -5.95 23.43 9.30
C THR A 27 -4.99 23.39 10.50
N THR A 28 -5.51 23.33 11.72
CA THR A 28 -4.73 23.30 12.96
C THR A 28 -4.19 21.89 13.22
N ARG A 29 -3.10 21.82 13.98
CA ARG A 29 -2.56 20.55 14.46
C ARG A 29 -3.50 19.92 15.47
N VAL A 30 -3.79 18.64 15.28
CA VAL A 30 -4.59 17.81 16.19
C VAL A 30 -3.67 16.73 16.74
N HIS A 31 -3.50 16.67 18.06
CA HIS A 31 -2.73 15.59 18.67
C HIS A 31 -3.50 14.27 18.59
N ILE A 32 -2.82 13.19 18.21
CA ILE A 32 -3.40 11.85 18.10
C ILE A 32 -3.97 11.37 19.44
N ARG A 33 -3.41 11.81 20.57
CA ARG A 33 -3.93 11.53 21.92
C ARG A 33 -5.41 11.91 22.10
N THR A 34 -5.89 12.92 21.36
CA THR A 34 -7.29 13.35 21.42
C THR A 34 -8.27 12.36 20.77
N LEU A 35 -7.75 11.45 19.94
CA LEU A 35 -8.50 10.43 19.22
C LEU A 35 -8.43 9.06 19.89
N GLU A 36 -7.51 8.83 20.85
CA GLU A 36 -7.26 7.52 21.45
C GLU A 36 -8.52 6.90 22.08
N GLU A 37 -9.26 7.67 22.88
CA GLU A 37 -10.47 7.14 23.56
C GLU A 37 -11.57 6.78 22.55
N VAL A 38 -11.81 7.64 21.57
CA VAL A 38 -12.86 7.38 20.55
C VAL A 38 -12.42 6.24 19.62
N HIS A 39 -11.14 6.13 19.30
CA HIS A 39 -10.56 4.99 18.57
C HIS A 39 -10.75 3.69 19.33
N ALA A 40 -10.43 3.69 20.62
CA ALA A 40 -10.57 2.51 21.48
C ALA A 40 -12.05 2.14 21.67
N GLY A 41 -12.95 3.13 21.72
CA GLY A 41 -14.39 2.94 21.75
C GLY A 41 -15.02 2.45 20.45
N MET A 42 -14.36 2.63 19.30
CA MET A 42 -14.81 2.13 18.00
C MET A 42 -14.82 0.60 17.92
N ASN A 43 -14.06 -0.09 18.79
CA ASN A 43 -13.89 -1.55 18.79
C ASN A 43 -13.44 -2.08 17.41
N SER A 44 -12.39 -1.48 16.86
CA SER A 44 -11.83 -1.87 15.57
C SER A 44 -11.41 -3.35 15.55
N SER A 45 -11.78 -4.08 14.51
CA SER A 45 -11.28 -5.44 14.27
C SER A 45 -9.77 -5.49 14.01
N LEU A 46 -9.16 -4.36 13.62
CA LEU A 46 -7.73 -4.21 13.42
C LEU A 46 -7.00 -3.74 14.69
N HIS A 47 -7.73 -3.40 15.76
CA HIS A 47 -7.16 -3.01 17.04
C HIS A 47 -8.02 -3.47 18.23
N PRO A 48 -8.26 -4.78 18.37
CA PRO A 48 -9.17 -5.33 19.38
C PRO A 48 -8.73 -5.04 20.82
N PHE A 49 -7.42 -4.94 21.10
CA PHE A 49 -6.94 -4.69 22.46
C PHE A 49 -6.60 -3.22 22.75
N ALA A 50 -7.16 -2.27 21.99
CA ALA A 50 -6.91 -0.84 22.19
C ALA A 50 -7.14 -0.37 23.64
N ARG A 51 -8.21 -0.85 24.30
CA ARG A 51 -8.54 -0.53 25.70
C ARG A 51 -7.77 -1.35 26.75
N SER A 52 -7.10 -2.41 26.33
CA SER A 52 -6.34 -3.28 27.23
C SER A 52 -5.04 -2.59 27.65
N GLU A 53 -4.55 -2.88 28.86
CA GLU A 53 -3.19 -2.51 29.25
C GLU A 53 -2.13 -3.38 28.54
N ARG A 54 -2.53 -4.59 28.10
CA ARG A 54 -1.67 -5.46 27.29
C ARG A 54 -1.49 -4.92 25.88
N PRO A 55 -0.26 -4.95 25.33
CA PRO A 55 -0.04 -4.54 23.95
C PRO A 55 -0.75 -5.46 22.94
N ASP A 56 -1.39 -4.85 21.95
CA ASP A 56 -1.88 -5.48 20.73
C ASP A 56 -0.77 -5.54 19.68
N LEU A 57 0.04 -6.60 19.76
CA LEU A 57 1.18 -6.70 18.86
C LEU A 57 0.79 -6.84 17.39
N SER A 58 -0.35 -7.47 17.10
CA SER A 58 -0.82 -7.62 15.73
C SER A 58 -1.12 -6.26 15.12
N SER A 59 -1.80 -5.38 15.86
CA SER A 59 -2.09 -4.01 15.46
C SER A 59 -0.82 -3.16 15.35
N PHE A 60 0.10 -3.31 16.29
CA PHE A 60 1.37 -2.59 16.26
C PHE A 60 2.21 -2.95 15.04
N ILE A 61 2.38 -4.25 14.76
CA ILE A 61 3.08 -4.73 13.55
C ILE A 61 2.36 -4.26 12.29
N TYR A 62 1.01 -4.33 12.27
CA TYR A 62 0.21 -3.86 11.15
C TYR A 62 0.49 -2.38 10.83
N ALA A 63 0.66 -1.54 11.87
CA ALA A 63 0.99 -0.13 11.75
C ALA A 63 2.46 0.12 11.37
N VAL A 64 3.42 -0.57 12.01
CA VAL A 64 4.86 -0.50 11.70
C VAL A 64 5.11 -0.79 10.21
N LEU A 65 4.40 -1.75 9.62
CA LEU A 65 4.56 -2.09 8.21
C LEU A 65 3.92 -1.07 7.26
N ARG A 66 2.98 -0.24 7.72
CA ARG A 66 2.17 0.69 6.90
C ARG A 66 2.47 2.17 7.12
N LEU A 67 3.37 2.48 8.05
CA LEU A 67 3.94 3.81 8.28
C LEU A 67 5.41 3.79 7.84
N PRO A 68 5.96 4.92 7.33
CA PRO A 68 7.38 5.01 7.02
C PRO A 68 8.25 4.80 8.27
N ALA A 69 9.43 4.20 8.14
CA ALA A 69 10.31 3.90 9.27
C ALA A 69 10.69 5.15 10.09
N CYS A 70 10.76 6.32 9.44
CA CYS A 70 11.04 7.60 10.10
C CYS A 70 9.91 8.09 11.03
N ILE A 71 8.75 7.42 11.09
CA ILE A 71 7.62 7.83 11.94
C ILE A 71 8.01 7.97 13.42
N ILE A 72 9.04 7.24 13.86
CA ILE A 72 9.58 7.32 15.23
C ILE A 72 10.29 8.62 15.56
N ASP A 73 10.71 9.38 14.54
CA ASP A 73 11.34 10.69 14.66
C ASP A 73 10.34 11.83 14.37
N VAL A 74 9.18 11.50 13.79
CA VAL A 74 8.16 12.45 13.39
C VAL A 74 7.35 12.92 14.59
N LYS A 75 7.07 14.23 14.66
CA LYS A 75 6.12 14.83 15.60
C LYS A 75 4.82 15.24 14.91
N VAL A 76 4.87 15.62 13.63
CA VAL A 76 3.67 16.03 12.87
C VAL A 76 3.61 15.35 11.51
N VAL A 77 2.50 14.67 11.26
CA VAL A 77 2.12 14.16 9.94
C VAL A 77 1.19 15.18 9.28
N MET A 78 1.64 15.77 8.17
CA MET A 78 0.89 16.72 7.39
C MET A 78 0.29 16.02 6.18
N MET A 79 -1.00 16.20 5.93
CA MET A 79 -1.69 15.57 4.80
C MET A 79 -2.21 16.63 3.84
N GLY A 80 -2.01 16.42 2.54
CA GLY A 80 -2.42 17.35 1.49
C GLY A 80 -2.62 16.65 0.15
N GLN A 81 -3.37 17.26 -0.76
CA GLN A 81 -3.67 16.65 -2.07
C GLN A 81 -2.65 17.00 -3.16
N SER A 82 -1.88 18.07 -2.97
CA SER A 82 -0.91 18.58 -3.94
C SER A 82 0.18 19.41 -3.27
N ALA A 83 1.30 19.62 -3.97
CA ALA A 83 2.38 20.50 -3.53
C ALA A 83 1.88 21.94 -3.25
N THR A 84 0.93 22.44 -4.06
CA THR A 84 0.37 23.79 -3.89
C THR A 84 -0.33 23.99 -2.55
N VAL A 85 -1.01 22.95 -2.06
CA VAL A 85 -1.71 23.00 -0.77
C VAL A 85 -0.72 23.07 0.39
N PHE A 86 0.39 22.34 0.31
CA PHE A 86 1.48 22.46 1.28
C PHE A 86 2.14 23.84 1.24
N MET A 87 2.42 24.38 0.05
CA MET A 87 2.99 25.72 -0.11
C MET A 87 2.09 26.81 0.49
N GLN A 88 0.78 26.76 0.24
CA GLN A 88 -0.19 27.71 0.83
C GLN A 88 -0.23 27.65 2.36
N ALA A 89 0.08 26.49 2.94
CA ALA A 89 0.20 26.30 4.38
C ALA A 89 1.57 26.68 4.96
N GLY A 90 2.46 27.26 4.14
CA GLY A 90 3.80 27.69 4.54
C GLY A 90 4.85 26.58 4.55
N GLN A 91 4.58 25.44 3.91
CA GLN A 91 5.54 24.36 3.69
C GLN A 91 6.02 24.38 2.24
N GLU A 92 7.11 25.10 2.00
CA GLU A 92 7.69 25.24 0.66
C GLU A 92 8.52 24.01 0.28
N ASN A 93 8.46 23.62 -1.00
CA ASN A 93 9.32 22.61 -1.60
C ASN A 93 9.35 21.27 -0.85
N VAL A 94 8.19 20.79 -0.38
CA VAL A 94 8.05 19.48 0.27
C VAL A 94 8.61 18.34 -0.58
N GLU A 95 8.50 18.42 -1.90
CA GLU A 95 9.02 17.41 -2.83
C GLU A 95 10.56 17.37 -2.90
N ASN A 96 11.26 18.38 -2.35
CA ASN A 96 12.72 18.38 -2.21
C ASN A 96 13.20 17.68 -0.92
N TRP A 97 12.27 17.30 -0.02
CA TRP A 97 12.61 16.52 1.16
C TRP A 97 12.89 15.06 0.78
N THR A 98 13.36 14.27 1.74
CA THR A 98 13.64 12.85 1.49
C THR A 98 12.34 12.10 1.26
N GLU A 99 12.16 11.56 0.06
CA GLU A 99 11.04 10.65 -0.23
C GLU A 99 11.18 9.38 0.61
N VAL A 100 10.10 8.99 1.30
CA VAL A 100 10.06 7.84 2.19
C VAL A 100 8.82 7.00 1.90
N SER A 101 8.94 5.69 2.04
CA SER A 101 7.86 4.74 1.77
C SER A 101 7.67 3.76 2.93
N ALA A 102 6.43 3.27 3.11
CA ALA A 102 6.15 2.15 4.01
C ALA A 102 6.25 0.80 3.28
N ARG A 103 6.51 -0.29 4.02
CA ARG A 103 6.73 -1.63 3.46
C ARG A 103 5.48 -2.24 2.82
N ALA A 104 4.31 -2.02 3.43
CA ALA A 104 3.07 -2.73 3.09
C ALA A 104 1.93 -1.81 2.62
N ARG A 105 2.17 -0.50 2.49
CA ARG A 105 1.18 0.45 1.94
C ARG A 105 1.91 1.59 1.24
N ARG A 106 1.68 1.72 -0.07
CA ARG A 106 2.24 2.80 -0.89
C ARG A 106 1.44 4.07 -0.65
N ARG A 107 2.12 5.11 -0.20
CA ARG A 107 1.66 6.51 -0.15
C ARG A 107 2.90 7.36 -0.37
N ARG A 108 2.82 8.33 -1.27
CA ARG A 108 3.91 9.26 -1.51
C ARG A 108 4.10 10.17 -0.29
N CYS A 109 5.21 9.98 0.41
CA CYS A 109 5.52 10.68 1.64
C CYS A 109 6.93 11.30 1.59
N PHE A 110 7.09 12.44 2.24
CA PHE A 110 8.31 13.23 2.24
C PHE A 110 8.68 13.61 3.68
N TYR A 111 9.89 13.28 4.11
CA TYR A 111 10.38 13.51 5.46
C TYR A 111 11.44 14.61 5.49
N ASN A 112 11.25 15.63 6.33
CA ASN A 112 12.15 16.78 6.42
C ASN A 112 13.50 16.49 7.11
N GLY A 113 13.77 15.23 7.48
CA GLY A 113 14.99 14.85 8.21
C GLY A 113 14.96 15.20 9.70
N LYS A 114 13.83 15.69 10.23
CA LYS A 114 13.70 16.13 11.61
C LYS A 114 12.42 15.62 12.28
N ASP A 115 11.28 16.23 11.98
CA ASP A 115 10.04 16.09 12.77
C ASP A 115 8.74 16.18 11.95
N LEU A 116 8.83 16.51 10.66
CA LEU A 116 7.67 16.65 9.78
C LEU A 116 7.67 15.58 8.70
N LEU A 117 6.52 14.92 8.56
CA LEU A 117 6.24 13.99 7.47
C LEU A 117 5.07 14.55 6.65
N ALA A 118 5.31 14.90 5.39
CA ALA A 118 4.25 15.26 4.47
C ALA A 118 3.77 14.03 3.71
N CYS A 119 2.47 13.76 3.72
CA CYS A 119 1.83 12.64 3.05
C CYS A 119 0.85 13.18 2.01
N TYR A 120 1.00 12.76 0.76
CA TYR A 120 -0.01 13.05 -0.26
C TYR A 120 -1.20 12.12 -0.07
N ILE A 121 -2.41 12.68 -0.12
CA ILE A 121 -3.66 11.93 -0.02
C ILE A 121 -4.48 12.06 -1.30
N ALA A 122 -5.03 10.94 -1.77
CA ALA A 122 -5.90 10.88 -2.94
C ALA A 122 -7.38 10.98 -2.56
N SER A 123 -7.75 10.76 -1.30
CA SER A 123 -9.15 10.78 -0.88
C SER A 123 -9.35 10.86 0.63
N ARG A 124 -10.62 10.97 1.02
CA ARG A 124 -11.07 10.78 2.41
C ARG A 124 -10.69 9.41 2.98
N SER A 125 -10.70 8.37 2.16
CA SER A 125 -10.33 7.02 2.60
C SER A 125 -8.87 6.91 3.03
N ASP A 126 -7.98 7.79 2.54
CA ASP A 126 -6.60 7.84 3.03
C ASP A 126 -6.53 8.43 4.45
N ILE A 127 -7.40 9.39 4.77
CA ILE A 127 -7.55 9.94 6.12
C ILE A 127 -8.09 8.85 7.06
N ASP A 128 -9.13 8.14 6.60
CA ASP A 128 -9.75 7.03 7.32
C ASP A 128 -8.80 5.81 7.49
N ASP A 129 -7.69 5.76 6.77
CA ASP A 129 -6.64 4.73 6.87
C ASP A 129 -5.47 5.19 7.74
N VAL A 130 -4.90 6.38 7.48
CA VAL A 130 -3.70 6.90 8.17
C VAL A 130 -3.98 7.20 9.65
N ILE A 131 -5.16 7.75 9.99
CA ILE A 131 -5.45 8.17 11.37
C ILE A 131 -5.62 6.99 12.32
N PRO A 132 -6.42 5.95 12.00
CA PRO A 132 -6.47 4.75 12.82
C PRO A 132 -5.10 4.08 12.96
N LEU A 133 -4.29 4.07 11.89
CA LEU A 133 -2.94 3.52 11.92
C LEU A 133 -2.02 4.28 12.88
N MET A 134 -2.00 5.61 12.81
CA MET A 134 -1.21 6.45 13.72
C MET A 134 -1.69 6.32 15.16
N THR A 135 -3.02 6.27 15.38
CA THR A 135 -3.61 6.10 16.71
C THR A 135 -3.25 4.75 17.30
N ALA A 136 -3.37 3.66 16.53
CA ALA A 136 -2.96 2.33 16.97
C ALA A 136 -1.45 2.28 17.27
N PHE A 137 -0.61 2.83 16.39
CA PHE A 137 0.83 2.90 16.60
C PHE A 137 1.19 3.62 17.90
N GLN A 138 0.57 4.78 18.16
CA GLN A 138 0.83 5.57 19.36
C GLN A 138 0.37 4.86 20.65
N ILE A 139 -0.84 4.31 20.65
CA ILE A 139 -1.36 3.56 21.81
C ILE A 139 -0.42 2.42 22.16
N GLU A 140 -0.05 1.61 21.17
CA GLU A 140 0.78 0.42 21.38
C GLU A 140 2.22 0.75 21.73
N TRP A 141 2.80 1.78 21.11
CA TRP A 141 4.10 2.33 21.52
C TRP A 141 4.08 2.75 22.99
N ASN A 142 3.03 3.44 23.43
CA ASN A 142 2.94 3.97 24.79
C ASN A 142 2.70 2.87 25.84
N LYS A 143 2.03 1.78 25.49
CA LYS A 143 1.96 0.57 26.33
C LYS A 143 3.33 -0.07 26.49
N LEU A 144 4.03 -0.32 25.38
CA LEU A 144 5.39 -0.87 25.39
C LEU A 144 6.37 0.04 26.16
N HIS A 145 6.29 1.35 25.98
CA HIS A 145 7.07 2.33 26.73
C HIS A 145 6.88 2.17 28.24
N THR A 146 5.62 1.99 28.67
CA THR A 146 5.28 1.83 30.09
C THR A 146 5.88 0.54 30.64
N LEU A 147 5.72 -0.59 29.93
CA LEU A 147 6.26 -1.89 30.34
C LEU A 147 7.80 -1.92 30.34
N LEU A 148 8.42 -1.21 29.40
CA LEU A 148 9.88 -1.12 29.32
C LEU A 148 10.50 -0.24 30.41
N GLN A 149 9.72 0.55 31.17
CA GLN A 149 10.29 1.33 32.27
C GLN A 149 10.93 0.43 33.33
N ASP A 150 10.35 -0.75 33.57
CA ASP A 150 10.82 -1.74 34.54
C ASP A 150 12.01 -2.58 34.03
N TYR A 151 12.39 -2.41 32.76
CA TYR A 151 13.48 -3.15 32.11
C TYR A 151 14.71 -2.24 31.94
N SER A 152 15.85 -2.62 32.52
CA SER A 152 17.08 -1.80 32.47
C SER A 152 17.74 -1.82 31.09
N GLU A 153 18.49 -0.78 30.74
CA GLU A 153 19.23 -0.75 29.46
C GLU A 153 20.26 -1.88 29.35
N THR A 154 20.89 -2.28 30.46
CA THR A 154 21.80 -3.42 30.50
C THR A 154 21.11 -4.74 30.18
N GLN A 155 19.84 -4.89 30.57
CA GLN A 155 19.05 -6.06 30.18
C GLN A 155 18.71 -6.02 28.69
N ILE A 156 18.39 -4.84 28.12
CA ILE A 156 18.16 -4.71 26.67
C ILE A 156 19.42 -5.11 25.88
N GLU A 157 20.59 -4.69 26.33
CA GLU A 157 21.85 -5.05 25.67
C GLU A 157 22.19 -6.53 25.78
N ALA A 158 21.82 -7.17 26.89
CA ALA A 158 22.05 -8.58 27.11
C ALA A 158 21.14 -9.49 26.27
N VAL A 159 20.04 -8.99 25.70
CA VAL A 159 19.16 -9.80 24.84
C VAL A 159 19.93 -10.29 23.62
N GLU A 160 20.20 -11.59 23.53
CA GLU A 160 20.75 -12.17 22.29
C GLU A 160 19.60 -12.45 21.31
N GLN A 161 19.67 -11.87 20.11
CA GLN A 161 18.67 -12.12 19.07
C GLN A 161 18.69 -13.61 18.69
N GLY A 162 17.53 -14.25 18.67
CA GLY A 162 17.40 -15.66 18.32
C GLY A 162 17.62 -16.66 19.45
N THR A 163 18.00 -16.25 20.67
CA THR A 163 18.01 -17.15 21.84
C THR A 163 16.63 -17.20 22.48
N ALA A 164 16.10 -18.41 22.70
CA ALA A 164 14.74 -18.57 23.22
C ALA A 164 14.60 -18.09 24.67
N GLU A 165 15.66 -18.17 25.48
CA GLU A 165 15.63 -17.82 26.91
C GLU A 165 15.54 -16.31 27.16
N ASP A 166 16.42 -15.51 26.53
CA ASP A 166 16.40 -14.04 26.69
C ASP A 166 15.14 -13.43 26.08
N MET A 167 14.71 -13.96 24.93
CA MET A 167 13.47 -13.54 24.27
C MET A 167 12.24 -13.89 25.11
N GLN A 168 12.24 -15.00 25.85
CA GLN A 168 11.14 -15.34 26.75
C GLN A 168 11.04 -14.36 27.92
N ALA A 169 12.14 -14.02 28.57
CA ALA A 169 12.14 -13.07 29.67
C ALA A 169 11.67 -11.67 29.24
N LEU A 170 12.08 -11.23 28.04
CA LEU A 170 11.60 -9.98 27.46
C LEU A 170 10.11 -10.06 27.09
N ALA A 171 9.66 -11.16 26.49
CA ALA A 171 8.26 -11.37 26.13
C ALA A 171 7.35 -11.33 27.38
N ASP A 172 7.76 -11.97 28.47
CA ASP A 172 7.01 -11.98 29.73
C ASP A 172 6.89 -10.56 30.31
N THR A 173 7.98 -9.78 30.29
CA THR A 173 8.00 -8.38 30.75
C THR A 173 7.07 -7.49 29.91
N LEU A 174 7.13 -7.66 28.59
CA LEU A 174 6.29 -6.90 27.64
C LEU A 174 4.85 -7.44 27.55
N GLN A 175 4.52 -8.51 28.27
CA GLN A 175 3.24 -9.22 28.20
C GLN A 175 2.87 -9.63 26.75
N LEU A 176 3.88 -10.02 25.98
CA LEU A 176 3.78 -10.48 24.60
C LEU A 176 3.89 -11.99 24.51
N SER A 177 3.42 -12.56 23.39
CA SER A 177 3.78 -13.94 23.04
C SER A 177 5.21 -13.99 22.50
N LEU A 178 5.91 -15.11 22.76
CA LEU A 178 7.26 -15.33 22.24
C LEU A 178 7.31 -15.27 20.70
N ASP A 179 6.35 -15.91 20.01
CA ASP A 179 6.21 -15.82 18.54
C ASP A 179 6.03 -14.36 18.08
N GLY A 180 5.24 -13.59 18.82
CA GLY A 180 5.06 -12.18 18.57
C GLY A 180 6.37 -11.40 18.62
N LEU A 181 7.15 -11.61 19.68
CA LEU A 181 8.43 -10.95 19.85
C LEU A 181 9.43 -11.32 18.75
N PHE A 182 9.48 -12.59 18.33
CA PHE A 182 10.29 -13.02 17.18
C PHE A 182 9.86 -12.36 15.86
N ARG A 183 8.57 -12.09 15.68
CA ARG A 183 8.10 -11.31 14.51
C ARG A 183 8.61 -9.87 14.55
N LEU A 184 8.62 -9.22 15.71
CA LEU A 184 9.23 -7.88 15.84
C LEU A 184 10.72 -7.90 15.55
N ASP A 185 11.44 -8.89 16.08
CA ASP A 185 12.86 -9.11 15.81
C ASP A 185 13.12 -9.28 14.32
N THR A 186 12.32 -10.11 13.64
CA THR A 186 12.41 -10.28 12.17
C THR A 186 12.11 -8.98 11.41
N ILE A 187 11.17 -8.16 11.89
CA ILE A 187 10.78 -6.91 11.21
C ILE A 187 11.85 -5.83 11.37
N TRP A 188 12.44 -5.69 12.56
CA TRP A 188 13.44 -4.66 12.87
C TRP A 188 14.88 -5.10 12.57
N GLY A 189 15.15 -6.40 12.52
CA GLY A 189 16.49 -6.96 12.29
C GLY A 189 17.52 -6.37 13.26
N ASP A 190 18.64 -5.91 12.73
CA ASP A 190 19.73 -5.30 13.51
C ASP A 190 19.30 -4.08 14.35
N GLN A 191 18.16 -3.46 14.03
CA GLN A 191 17.62 -2.32 14.78
C GLN A 191 16.79 -2.72 15.99
N PHE A 192 16.57 -4.01 16.26
CA PHE A 192 15.67 -4.47 17.33
C PHE A 192 15.99 -3.85 18.69
N LYS A 193 17.25 -3.96 19.16
CA LYS A 193 17.69 -3.37 20.43
C LYS A 193 17.56 -1.85 20.44
N THR A 194 17.95 -1.21 19.35
CA THR A 194 17.83 0.25 19.17
C THR A 194 16.37 0.68 19.30
N MET A 195 15.44 -0.04 18.69
CA MET A 195 14.01 0.23 18.78
C MET A 195 13.47 0.09 20.20
N LEU A 196 13.86 -0.96 20.94
CA LEU A 196 13.49 -1.10 22.35
C LEU A 196 13.97 0.08 23.19
N LYS A 197 15.21 0.53 22.98
CA LYS A 197 15.75 1.72 23.67
C LYS A 197 14.98 2.99 23.30
N ARG A 198 14.64 3.17 22.02
CA ARG A 198 13.84 4.31 21.55
C ARG A 198 12.45 4.33 22.20
N ILE A 199 11.79 3.17 22.28
CA ILE A 199 10.50 3.02 22.96
C ILE A 199 10.63 3.33 24.45
N LYS A 200 11.67 2.83 25.13
CA LYS A 200 11.92 3.11 26.54
C LYS A 200 12.16 4.60 26.81
N ALA A 201 12.88 5.28 25.91
CA ALA A 201 13.33 6.66 26.10
C ALA A 201 12.20 7.70 26.07
N GLU A 202 11.24 7.58 25.15
CA GLU A 202 10.19 8.59 24.96
C GLU A 202 8.82 7.96 24.67
N LYS A 203 7.77 8.57 25.22
CA LYS A 203 6.39 8.32 24.78
C LYS A 203 6.18 8.88 23.38
N MET A 204 5.32 8.21 22.62
CA MET A 204 4.85 8.70 21.33
C MET A 204 3.75 9.74 21.55
N ASP A 205 3.92 10.92 20.95
CA ASP A 205 2.94 12.00 20.90
C ASP A 205 2.94 12.62 19.50
N LEU A 206 2.27 11.92 18.58
CA LEU A 206 2.09 12.34 17.20
C LEU A 206 0.98 13.40 17.13
N ALA A 207 1.14 14.33 16.20
CA ALA A 207 0.08 15.20 15.75
C ALA A 207 -0.17 15.02 14.25
N ILE A 208 -1.39 15.35 13.84
CA ILE A 208 -1.81 15.35 12.45
C ILE A 208 -2.29 16.75 12.06
N GLN A 209 -2.00 17.15 10.83
CA GLN A 209 -2.44 18.42 10.27
C GLN A 209 -2.96 18.18 8.86
N LEU A 210 -4.27 18.34 8.66
CA LEU A 210 -4.88 18.19 7.35
C LEU A 210 -4.93 19.55 6.65
N PHE A 211 -4.19 19.66 5.57
CA PHE A 211 -4.36 20.71 4.58
C PHE A 211 -5.39 20.21 3.58
N SER A 212 -6.67 20.39 3.92
CA SER A 212 -7.73 20.02 2.99
C SER A 212 -7.75 21.03 1.85
N GLY A 213 -7.63 20.51 0.63
CA GLY A 213 -7.97 21.30 -0.52
C GLY A 213 -9.49 21.44 -0.64
N SER A 214 -9.98 22.57 -1.15
CA SER A 214 -11.41 22.70 -1.47
C SER A 214 -11.84 21.59 -2.45
N LEU A 215 -13.15 21.28 -2.55
CA LEU A 215 -13.65 20.36 -3.60
C LEU A 215 -13.15 20.75 -5.00
N ASN A 216 -12.91 22.05 -5.22
CA ASN A 216 -12.34 22.57 -6.46
C ASN A 216 -10.86 22.20 -6.65
N GLU A 217 -10.07 22.08 -5.58
CA GLU A 217 -8.69 21.60 -5.66
C GLU A 217 -8.60 20.12 -5.95
N TYR A 218 -9.49 19.33 -5.35
CA TYR A 218 -9.64 17.93 -5.72
C TYR A 218 -9.94 17.78 -7.22
N ARG A 219 -10.94 18.52 -7.74
CA ARG A 219 -11.28 18.52 -9.16
C ARG A 219 -10.11 18.98 -10.04
N ARG A 220 -9.34 19.98 -9.59
CA ARG A 220 -8.13 20.44 -10.30
C ARG A 220 -7.05 19.35 -10.32
N ALA A 221 -6.81 18.65 -9.21
CA ALA A 221 -5.85 17.57 -9.13
C ALA A 221 -6.24 16.39 -10.03
N THR A 222 -7.51 15.95 -9.98
CA THR A 222 -8.02 14.88 -10.87
C THR A 222 -7.99 15.30 -12.34
N ARG A 223 -8.26 16.56 -12.65
CA ARG A 223 -8.11 17.09 -14.02
C ARG A 223 -6.66 17.07 -14.46
N PHE A 224 -5.73 17.58 -13.66
CA PHE A 224 -4.31 17.57 -13.99
C PHE A 224 -3.78 16.14 -14.21
N TRP A 225 -4.23 15.20 -13.38
CA TRP A 225 -3.95 13.77 -13.54
C TRP A 225 -4.46 13.23 -14.89
N TRP A 226 -5.70 13.54 -15.26
CA TRP A 226 -6.26 13.12 -16.56
C TRP A 226 -5.56 13.78 -17.75
N ASP A 227 -5.35 15.11 -17.68
CA ASP A 227 -4.70 15.88 -18.74
C ASP A 227 -3.28 15.32 -19.02
N ASN A 228 -2.56 14.82 -18.00
CA ASN A 228 -1.26 14.15 -18.18
C ASN A 228 -1.37 12.82 -18.95
N ILE A 229 -2.41 12.02 -18.68
CA ILE A 229 -2.67 10.75 -19.39
C ILE A 229 -3.04 11.04 -20.84
N GLU A 230 -4.01 11.93 -21.06
CA GLU A 230 -4.47 12.31 -22.39
C GLU A 230 -3.36 12.96 -23.22
N HIS A 231 -2.52 13.80 -22.63
CA HIS A 231 -1.39 14.41 -23.33
C HIS A 231 -0.36 13.37 -23.78
N ARG A 232 -0.07 12.36 -22.95
CA ARG A 232 0.91 11.32 -23.26
C ARG A 232 0.33 10.22 -24.17
N TYR A 233 -0.99 10.03 -24.17
CA TYR A 233 -1.70 9.07 -25.03
C TYR A 233 -3.02 9.68 -25.55
N PRO A 234 -2.97 10.52 -26.60
CA PRO A 234 -4.14 11.25 -27.09
C PRO A 234 -5.23 10.36 -27.70
N GLU A 235 -4.88 9.17 -28.15
CA GLU A 235 -5.83 8.24 -28.79
C GLU A 235 -6.90 7.75 -27.80
N ILE A 236 -6.66 7.83 -26.48
CA ILE A 236 -7.63 7.37 -25.46
C ILE A 236 -9.01 8.02 -25.60
N ALA A 237 -9.09 9.25 -26.10
CA ALA A 237 -10.35 9.97 -26.30
C ALA A 237 -11.17 9.46 -27.50
N ASN A 238 -10.55 8.69 -28.41
CA ASN A 238 -11.15 8.25 -29.67
C ASN A 238 -11.48 6.75 -29.70
N HIS A 239 -11.25 6.03 -28.62
CA HIS A 239 -11.41 4.57 -28.53
C HIS A 239 -12.37 4.17 -27.41
N PRO A 240 -13.13 3.06 -27.55
CA PRO A 240 -13.91 2.52 -26.44
C PRO A 240 -13.00 2.16 -25.26
N VAL A 241 -13.27 2.73 -24.08
CA VAL A 241 -12.46 2.49 -22.88
C VAL A 241 -13.19 1.60 -21.87
N TYR A 242 -12.57 0.48 -21.51
CA TYR A 242 -12.94 -0.33 -20.36
C TYR A 242 -12.16 0.12 -19.14
N PHE A 243 -12.88 0.57 -18.11
CA PHE A 243 -12.27 1.03 -16.88
C PHE A 243 -12.05 -0.12 -15.88
N VAL A 244 -10.85 -0.20 -15.32
CA VAL A 244 -10.47 -1.16 -14.27
C VAL A 244 -9.79 -0.42 -13.12
N SER A 245 -10.14 -0.76 -11.88
CA SER A 245 -9.39 -0.37 -10.68
C SER A 245 -8.74 -1.63 -10.09
N SER A 246 -7.43 -1.78 -10.28
CA SER A 246 -6.66 -2.95 -9.85
C SER A 246 -5.21 -2.58 -9.55
N ASN A 247 -4.43 -3.46 -8.91
CA ASN A 247 -3.01 -3.19 -8.74
C ASN A 247 -2.31 -3.13 -10.11
N THR A 248 -1.28 -2.27 -10.23
CA THR A 248 -0.53 -2.02 -11.48
C THR A 248 0.27 -3.21 -12.02
N HIS A 249 0.27 -4.35 -11.33
CA HIS A 249 0.88 -5.59 -11.80
C HIS A 249 -0.15 -6.67 -12.12
N SER A 250 -1.37 -6.60 -11.56
CA SER A 250 -2.33 -7.69 -11.65
C SER A 250 -2.80 -7.95 -13.08
N ILE A 251 -3.17 -6.91 -13.84
CA ILE A 251 -3.60 -7.07 -15.23
C ILE A 251 -2.41 -7.24 -16.18
N PRO A 252 -1.34 -6.41 -16.14
CA PRO A 252 -0.21 -6.57 -17.05
C PRO A 252 0.48 -7.94 -16.94
N ASN A 253 0.64 -8.48 -15.73
CA ASN A 253 1.25 -9.81 -15.55
C ASN A 253 0.48 -10.88 -16.34
N LEU A 254 -0.85 -10.87 -16.28
CA LEU A 254 -1.68 -11.86 -16.96
C LEU A 254 -1.75 -11.62 -18.47
N MET A 255 -1.81 -10.36 -18.90
CA MET A 255 -1.97 -10.00 -20.32
C MET A 255 -0.66 -10.14 -21.11
N THR A 256 0.49 -10.05 -20.45
CA THR A 256 1.79 -10.27 -21.09
C THR A 256 2.31 -11.68 -20.91
N GLY A 257 2.01 -12.30 -19.75
CA GLY A 257 2.65 -13.53 -19.28
C GLY A 257 4.18 -13.43 -19.23
N PHE A 258 4.73 -12.22 -19.05
CA PHE A 258 6.17 -11.97 -19.13
C PHE A 258 6.95 -12.92 -18.20
N ALA A 259 6.55 -13.05 -16.93
CA ALA A 259 7.21 -13.95 -15.98
C ALA A 259 7.24 -15.43 -16.45
N LEU A 260 6.23 -15.88 -17.20
CA LEU A 260 6.16 -17.24 -17.72
C LEU A 260 7.21 -17.48 -18.80
N SER A 261 7.50 -16.47 -19.63
CA SER A 261 8.58 -16.54 -20.62
C SER A 261 9.99 -16.55 -20.02
N TYR A 262 10.14 -16.17 -18.75
CA TYR A 262 11.40 -16.18 -18.00
C TYR A 262 11.44 -17.28 -16.92
N GLN A 263 10.57 -18.28 -16.98
CA GLN A 263 10.46 -19.33 -15.97
C GLN A 263 11.80 -20.00 -15.66
N GLU A 264 12.61 -20.33 -16.67
CA GLU A 264 13.92 -20.98 -16.46
C GLU A 264 14.87 -20.09 -15.65
N ARG A 265 15.01 -18.82 -16.04
CA ARG A 265 15.85 -17.84 -15.32
C ARG A 265 15.39 -17.62 -13.88
N LEU A 266 14.07 -17.56 -13.66
CA LEU A 266 13.49 -17.42 -12.31
C LEU A 266 13.67 -18.68 -11.46
N ALA A 267 13.61 -19.86 -12.08
CA ALA A 267 13.89 -21.12 -11.41
C ALA A 267 15.38 -21.23 -11.04
N ASP A 268 16.30 -20.80 -11.90
CA ASP A 268 17.74 -20.78 -11.61
C ASP A 268 18.06 -19.86 -10.43
N TYR A 269 17.45 -18.68 -10.40
CA TYR A 269 17.53 -17.77 -9.25
C TYR A 269 17.10 -18.46 -7.95
N LEU A 270 15.99 -19.19 -7.94
CA LEU A 270 15.51 -19.91 -6.76
C LEU A 270 16.49 -20.99 -6.28
N HIS A 271 17.19 -21.67 -7.19
CA HIS A 271 18.11 -22.75 -6.83
C HIS A 271 19.44 -22.23 -6.30
N ASN A 272 19.94 -21.11 -6.82
CA ASN A 272 21.26 -20.60 -6.50
C ASN A 272 21.24 -19.58 -5.36
N ASP A 273 20.31 -18.62 -5.44
CA ASP A 273 20.29 -17.42 -4.59
C ASP A 273 18.96 -17.23 -3.84
N GLY A 274 17.96 -18.06 -4.13
CA GLY A 274 16.64 -18.00 -3.53
C GLY A 274 16.61 -18.49 -2.08
N ASP A 275 15.62 -17.98 -1.34
CA ASP A 275 15.33 -18.47 0.01
C ASP A 275 14.94 -19.96 -0.04
N LYS A 276 15.52 -20.77 0.84
CA LYS A 276 15.22 -22.20 0.98
C LYS A 276 13.73 -22.46 1.19
N ALA A 277 13.02 -21.56 1.87
CA ALA A 277 11.58 -21.66 2.06
C ALA A 277 10.83 -21.51 0.72
N LEU A 278 11.23 -20.55 -0.12
CA LEU A 278 10.64 -20.35 -1.45
C LEU A 278 10.97 -21.50 -2.39
N LEU A 279 12.17 -22.06 -2.32
CA LEU A 279 12.52 -23.25 -3.10
C LEU A 279 11.69 -24.47 -2.69
N SER A 280 11.41 -24.64 -1.39
CA SER A 280 10.50 -25.69 -0.91
C SER A 280 9.09 -25.48 -1.46
N GLU A 281 8.55 -24.26 -1.31
CA GLU A 281 7.22 -23.92 -1.81
C GLU A 281 7.09 -24.14 -3.32
N TRP A 282 8.14 -23.82 -4.10
CA TRP A 282 8.17 -24.10 -5.54
C TRP A 282 8.07 -25.59 -5.87
N ARG A 283 8.72 -26.47 -5.08
CA ARG A 283 8.62 -27.92 -5.25
C ARG A 283 7.22 -28.41 -4.94
N ASP A 284 6.66 -27.96 -3.82
CA ASP A 284 5.33 -28.37 -3.36
C ASP A 284 4.25 -27.96 -4.37
N ILE A 285 4.36 -26.75 -4.96
CA ILE A 285 3.44 -26.26 -6.00
C ILE A 285 3.53 -27.12 -7.26
N ASN A 286 4.74 -27.47 -7.70
CA ASN A 286 4.91 -28.29 -8.91
C ASN A 286 4.49 -29.75 -8.73
N HIS A 287 4.44 -30.23 -7.48
CA HIS A 287 3.95 -31.56 -7.13
C HIS A 287 2.45 -31.57 -6.78
N GLU A 288 1.75 -30.43 -6.91
CA GLU A 288 0.34 -30.26 -6.53
C GLU A 288 0.05 -30.56 -5.04
N GLU A 289 1.06 -30.44 -4.17
CA GLU A 289 0.94 -30.68 -2.73
C GLU A 289 0.29 -29.50 -1.99
N VAL A 290 0.18 -28.34 -2.65
CA VAL A 290 -0.51 -27.15 -2.17
C VAL A 290 -1.51 -26.60 -3.20
N PRO A 291 -2.63 -26.00 -2.79
CA PRO A 291 -3.65 -25.45 -3.68
C PRO A 291 -3.23 -24.08 -4.26
N SER A 292 -2.04 -24.03 -4.87
CA SER A 292 -1.49 -22.86 -5.54
C SER A 292 -1.10 -23.23 -6.96
N ARG A 293 -0.95 -22.22 -7.84
CA ARG A 293 -0.61 -22.44 -9.25
C ARG A 293 0.78 -21.88 -9.56
N PRO A 294 1.57 -22.57 -10.42
CA PRO A 294 2.91 -22.11 -10.78
C PRO A 294 2.96 -20.67 -11.28
N GLU A 295 1.95 -20.21 -12.05
CA GLU A 295 1.96 -18.86 -12.63
C GLU A 295 1.96 -17.77 -11.55
N ASN A 296 1.14 -17.94 -10.49
CA ASN A 296 1.08 -16.98 -9.39
C ASN A 296 2.42 -16.90 -8.64
N PHE A 297 3.06 -18.05 -8.47
CA PHE A 297 4.37 -18.13 -7.81
C PHE A 297 5.45 -17.45 -8.66
N LEU A 298 5.48 -17.69 -9.98
CA LEU A 298 6.41 -17.03 -10.89
C LEU A 298 6.27 -15.50 -10.87
N TYR A 299 5.04 -14.96 -10.85
CA TYR A 299 4.85 -13.51 -10.70
C TYR A 299 5.40 -12.97 -9.38
N TYR A 300 5.24 -13.73 -8.28
CA TYR A 300 5.78 -13.34 -6.99
C TYR A 300 7.31 -13.40 -6.96
N ILE A 301 7.91 -14.45 -7.52
CA ILE A 301 9.37 -14.63 -7.57
C ILE A 301 10.01 -13.62 -8.51
N MET A 302 9.40 -13.30 -9.65
CA MET A 302 9.90 -12.24 -10.53
C MET A 302 10.08 -10.92 -9.77
N LYS A 303 9.10 -10.54 -8.93
CA LYS A 303 9.21 -9.35 -8.08
C LYS A 303 10.38 -9.43 -7.10
N LYS A 304 10.66 -10.61 -6.53
CA LYS A 304 11.81 -10.82 -5.63
C LYS A 304 13.13 -10.72 -6.39
N PHE A 305 13.22 -11.36 -7.55
CA PHE A 305 14.41 -11.30 -8.40
C PHE A 305 14.70 -9.88 -8.86
N GLN A 306 13.68 -9.12 -9.31
CA GLN A 306 13.82 -7.71 -9.69
C GLN A 306 14.31 -6.79 -8.55
N SER A 307 14.24 -7.25 -7.29
CA SER A 307 14.80 -6.51 -6.15
C SER A 307 16.27 -6.82 -5.86
N THR A 308 16.90 -7.73 -6.60
CA THR A 308 18.36 -7.99 -6.54
C THR A 308 19.10 -7.20 -7.62
N PRO A 309 20.42 -6.97 -7.46
CA PRO A 309 21.24 -6.29 -8.47
C PRO A 309 21.18 -6.95 -9.86
N GLU A 310 21.12 -8.29 -9.91
CA GLU A 310 21.08 -9.09 -11.15
C GLU A 310 19.72 -9.04 -11.85
N GLY A 311 18.65 -8.73 -11.12
CA GLY A 311 17.29 -8.64 -11.65
C GLY A 311 16.87 -7.25 -12.12
N ILE A 312 17.70 -6.21 -11.91
CA ILE A 312 17.39 -4.83 -12.36
C ILE A 312 17.23 -4.78 -13.89
N GLU A 313 18.06 -5.51 -14.63
CA GLU A 313 17.94 -5.59 -16.09
C GLU A 313 16.58 -6.15 -16.51
N LEU A 314 16.09 -7.19 -15.82
CA LEU A 314 14.79 -7.80 -16.10
C LEU A 314 13.62 -6.84 -15.89
N LEU A 315 13.76 -5.85 -15.01
CA LEU A 315 12.74 -4.80 -14.84
C LEU A 315 12.64 -3.93 -16.11
N ASN A 316 13.77 -3.55 -16.70
CA ASN A 316 13.78 -2.78 -17.94
C ASN A 316 13.25 -3.64 -19.11
N ASP A 317 13.65 -4.90 -19.18
CA ASP A 317 13.13 -5.85 -20.17
C ASP A 317 11.61 -6.01 -20.07
N GLN A 318 11.07 -6.06 -18.84
CA GLN A 318 9.63 -6.10 -18.61
C GLN A 318 8.94 -4.84 -19.13
N MET A 319 9.46 -3.66 -18.78
CA MET A 319 8.88 -2.38 -19.19
C MET A 319 8.87 -2.23 -20.72
N GLU A 320 9.96 -2.61 -21.39
CA GLU A 320 10.05 -2.55 -22.84
C GLU A 320 9.12 -3.59 -23.50
N TYR A 321 9.05 -4.81 -22.95
CA TYR A 321 8.13 -5.84 -23.45
C TYR A 321 6.66 -5.44 -23.29
N GLU A 322 6.30 -4.89 -22.12
CA GLU A 322 4.95 -4.36 -21.87
C GLU A 322 4.58 -3.31 -22.92
N LYS A 323 5.49 -2.37 -23.21
CA LYS A 323 5.28 -1.36 -24.25
C LYS A 323 5.12 -1.97 -25.65
N GLN A 324 5.90 -2.99 -25.99
CA GLN A 324 5.76 -3.74 -27.26
C GLN A 324 4.41 -4.46 -27.37
N CYS A 325 3.83 -4.88 -26.24
CA CYS A 325 2.48 -5.45 -26.16
C CYS A 325 1.36 -4.39 -26.05
N GLY A 326 1.67 -3.10 -26.21
CA GLY A 326 0.71 -2.00 -26.13
C GLY A 326 0.23 -1.67 -24.72
N ILE A 327 1.06 -1.96 -23.71
CA ILE A 327 0.83 -1.55 -22.31
C ILE A 327 1.68 -0.32 -22.01
N HIS A 328 1.01 0.81 -21.78
CA HIS A 328 1.64 2.09 -21.47
C HIS A 328 1.39 2.45 -20.02
N ARG A 329 2.45 2.78 -19.27
CA ARG A 329 2.38 3.17 -17.85
C ARG A 329 2.52 4.67 -17.69
N PHE A 330 1.70 5.26 -16.81
CA PHE A 330 1.66 6.68 -16.51
C PHE A 330 1.87 6.87 -14.99
N PRO A 331 3.09 7.22 -14.54
CA PRO A 331 3.36 7.45 -13.12
C PRO A 331 2.67 8.73 -12.62
N SER A 332 2.43 8.81 -11.30
CA SER A 332 1.94 10.04 -10.67
C SER A 332 3.11 10.96 -10.30
N GLU A 333 3.26 12.09 -11.01
CA GLU A 333 4.42 12.98 -10.85
C GLU A 333 4.16 14.21 -9.95
N HIS A 334 2.97 14.83 -9.98
CA HIS A 334 2.79 16.18 -9.39
C HIS A 334 1.52 16.38 -8.54
N ALA A 335 0.51 15.54 -8.69
CA ALA A 335 -0.72 15.63 -7.92
C ALA A 335 -1.41 14.28 -7.98
N PHE A 336 -2.06 13.89 -6.87
CA PHE A 336 -2.92 12.71 -6.82
C PHE A 336 -2.18 11.40 -7.13
N ASP A 337 -1.75 10.70 -6.07
CA ASP A 337 -0.87 9.51 -6.10
C ASP A 337 -1.58 8.24 -6.63
N VAL A 338 -1.97 8.25 -7.91
CA VAL A 338 -2.61 7.14 -8.62
C VAL A 338 -1.91 6.93 -9.96
N GLU A 339 -1.14 5.85 -10.08
CA GLU A 339 -0.58 5.39 -11.36
C GLU A 339 -1.73 4.91 -12.27
N ALA A 340 -1.59 5.14 -13.58
CA ALA A 340 -2.52 4.65 -14.59
C ALA A 340 -1.79 3.82 -15.64
N GLN A 341 -2.54 2.94 -16.29
CA GLN A 341 -2.05 2.10 -17.39
C GLN A 341 -3.09 2.04 -18.49
N ILE A 342 -2.65 2.21 -19.73
CA ILE A 342 -3.48 2.00 -20.91
C ILE A 342 -3.00 0.71 -21.56
N ILE A 343 -3.93 -0.19 -21.87
CA ILE A 343 -3.67 -1.48 -22.51
C ILE A 343 -4.46 -1.53 -23.80
N GLU A 344 -3.75 -1.59 -24.92
CA GLU A 344 -4.30 -1.75 -26.26
C GLU A 344 -4.62 -3.22 -26.54
N LEU A 345 -5.90 -3.57 -26.67
CA LEU A 345 -6.28 -4.98 -26.87
C LEU A 345 -5.72 -5.56 -28.18
N ALA A 346 -5.63 -4.76 -29.25
CA ALA A 346 -5.08 -5.20 -30.53
C ALA A 346 -3.57 -5.48 -30.49
N SER A 347 -2.85 -4.89 -29.55
CA SER A 347 -1.38 -4.97 -29.48
C SER A 347 -0.90 -6.15 -28.62
N LEU A 348 -1.80 -6.75 -27.82
CA LEU A 348 -1.50 -7.94 -27.03
C LEU A 348 -1.02 -9.12 -27.91
N ASN A 349 -0.17 -9.96 -27.31
CA ASN A 349 0.36 -11.17 -27.92
C ASN A 349 -0.37 -12.42 -27.39
N PRO A 350 -1.27 -13.05 -28.17
CA PRO A 350 -2.03 -14.22 -27.74
C PRO A 350 -1.22 -15.41 -27.26
N GLU A 351 0.00 -15.58 -27.77
CA GLU A 351 0.85 -16.72 -27.47
C GLU A 351 1.46 -16.64 -26.06
N THR A 352 1.61 -15.43 -25.51
CA THR A 352 2.22 -15.22 -24.21
C THR A 352 1.23 -14.87 -23.11
N ILE A 353 -0.02 -14.50 -23.45
CA ILE A 353 -1.08 -14.29 -22.45
C ILE A 353 -1.17 -15.51 -21.53
N ASP A 354 -1.34 -15.23 -20.22
CA ASP A 354 -1.49 -16.26 -19.20
C ASP A 354 -2.55 -17.30 -19.63
N PRO A 355 -2.21 -18.60 -19.67
CA PRO A 355 -3.06 -19.62 -20.25
C PRO A 355 -4.41 -19.74 -19.55
N ARG A 356 -4.53 -19.24 -18.32
CA ARG A 356 -5.78 -19.23 -17.55
C ARG A 356 -6.82 -18.25 -18.10
N LEU A 357 -6.40 -17.28 -18.90
CA LEU A 357 -7.29 -16.34 -19.59
C LEU A 357 -7.80 -16.85 -20.93
N ARG A 358 -7.30 -18.01 -21.42
CA ARG A 358 -7.69 -18.54 -22.74
C ARG A 358 -9.22 -18.63 -22.85
N PRO A 359 -9.83 -18.04 -23.89
CA PRO A 359 -11.27 -18.10 -24.07
C PRO A 359 -11.67 -19.55 -24.34
N ASN A 360 -12.60 -20.07 -23.54
CA ASN A 360 -13.10 -21.45 -23.72
C ASN A 360 -14.27 -21.48 -24.70
N SER A 361 -15.31 -20.70 -24.41
CA SER A 361 -16.44 -20.45 -25.32
C SER A 361 -17.21 -19.22 -24.87
N PHE A 362 -17.83 -18.52 -25.81
CA PHE A 362 -18.82 -17.48 -25.53
C PHE A 362 -20.09 -17.81 -26.31
N SER A 363 -21.25 -17.81 -25.64
CA SER A 363 -22.53 -18.16 -26.26
C SER A 363 -22.55 -19.52 -27.00
N GLY A 364 -21.77 -20.50 -26.52
CA GLY A 364 -21.70 -21.84 -27.11
C GLY A 364 -20.80 -21.96 -28.35
N VAL A 365 -20.11 -20.89 -28.74
CA VAL A 365 -19.14 -20.90 -29.84
C VAL A 365 -17.72 -20.93 -29.26
N ALA A 366 -16.89 -21.84 -29.77
CA ALA A 366 -15.47 -21.86 -29.46
C ALA A 366 -14.85 -20.52 -29.88
N MET A 367 -14.22 -19.83 -28.94
CA MET A 367 -13.54 -18.57 -29.20
C MET A 367 -12.03 -18.79 -29.12
N ASP A 368 -11.31 -18.08 -29.96
CA ASP A 368 -9.87 -17.92 -29.87
C ASP A 368 -9.55 -16.43 -29.64
N TRP A 369 -8.26 -16.10 -29.59
CA TRP A 369 -7.80 -14.73 -29.41
C TRP A 369 -7.86 -13.87 -30.68
N SER A 370 -8.40 -14.37 -31.79
CA SER A 370 -8.42 -13.63 -33.07
C SER A 370 -9.22 -12.32 -33.01
N PHE A 371 -10.11 -12.17 -32.03
CA PHE A 371 -10.86 -10.94 -31.80
C PHE A 371 -9.97 -9.78 -31.34
N LEU A 372 -8.85 -10.05 -30.65
CA LEU A 372 -7.96 -9.01 -30.12
C LEU A 372 -7.47 -8.10 -31.23
N LYS A 373 -6.95 -8.66 -32.32
CA LYS A 373 -6.46 -7.91 -33.49
C LYS A 373 -7.52 -7.09 -34.22
N LYS A 374 -8.81 -7.35 -33.97
CA LYS A 374 -9.94 -6.61 -34.55
C LYS A 374 -10.52 -5.56 -33.59
N SER A 375 -10.06 -5.55 -32.34
CA SER A 375 -10.58 -4.64 -31.32
C SER A 375 -9.86 -3.30 -31.41
N ASP A 376 -10.62 -2.23 -31.39
CA ASP A 376 -10.15 -0.86 -31.21
C ASP A 376 -10.32 -0.39 -29.76
N ALA A 377 -10.61 -1.30 -28.82
CA ALA A 377 -10.88 -0.94 -27.44
C ALA A 377 -9.59 -0.91 -26.60
N LEU A 378 -9.61 -0.05 -25.60
CA LEU A 378 -8.54 0.13 -24.61
C LEU A 378 -9.03 -0.31 -23.23
N ILE A 379 -8.12 -0.83 -22.41
CA ILE A 379 -8.35 -0.93 -20.96
C ILE A 379 -7.59 0.20 -20.28
N LEU A 380 -8.29 1.04 -19.53
CA LEU A 380 -7.68 1.99 -18.60
C LEU A 380 -7.70 1.37 -17.20
N ASN A 381 -6.54 0.89 -16.75
CA ASN A 381 -6.33 0.43 -15.39
C ASN A 381 -5.76 1.56 -14.53
N ILE A 382 -6.27 1.74 -13.31
CA ILE A 382 -5.72 2.70 -12.34
C ILE A 382 -5.36 1.99 -11.03
N ASP A 383 -4.32 2.48 -10.35
CA ASP A 383 -3.73 1.83 -9.16
C ASP A 383 -4.64 1.85 -7.93
N TYR A 384 -5.61 0.95 -7.96
CA TYR A 384 -6.47 0.54 -6.86
C TYR A 384 -7.02 1.64 -5.93
N PRO A 385 -7.54 2.78 -6.44
CA PRO A 385 -8.37 3.63 -5.61
C PRO A 385 -9.70 2.90 -5.34
N LEU A 386 -10.20 3.01 -4.11
CA LEU A 386 -11.50 2.46 -3.70
C LEU A 386 -12.46 3.59 -3.30
N GLY A 387 -13.74 3.24 -3.22
CA GLY A 387 -14.78 4.14 -2.71
C GLY A 387 -14.90 5.44 -3.50
N LEU A 388 -14.89 6.57 -2.78
CA LEU A 388 -15.17 7.88 -3.36
C LEU A 388 -14.06 8.34 -4.33
N ALA A 389 -12.81 7.94 -4.10
CA ALA A 389 -11.71 8.29 -5.01
C ALA A 389 -11.90 7.64 -6.38
N ALA A 390 -12.21 6.33 -6.38
CA ALA A 390 -12.51 5.59 -7.60
C ALA A 390 -13.70 6.20 -8.34
N TYR A 391 -14.76 6.57 -7.61
CA TYR A 391 -15.93 7.21 -8.18
C TYR A 391 -15.59 8.55 -8.85
N ASN A 392 -14.83 9.43 -8.18
CA ASN A 392 -14.48 10.72 -8.75
C ASN A 392 -13.59 10.59 -9.99
N LEU A 393 -12.67 9.64 -10.00
CA LEU A 393 -11.83 9.34 -11.17
C LEU A 393 -12.68 8.80 -12.31
N LEU A 394 -13.57 7.85 -12.04
CA LEU A 394 -14.47 7.30 -13.03
C LEU A 394 -15.36 8.38 -13.66
N VAL A 395 -15.89 9.31 -12.86
CA VAL A 395 -16.65 10.47 -13.37
C VAL A 395 -15.78 11.30 -14.30
N LYS A 396 -14.53 11.59 -13.91
CA LYS A 396 -13.61 12.35 -14.76
C LYS A 396 -13.29 11.62 -16.05
N ILE A 397 -13.03 10.32 -16.01
CA ILE A 397 -12.75 9.52 -17.19
C ILE A 397 -13.98 9.49 -18.11
N ALA A 398 -15.18 9.27 -17.56
CA ALA A 398 -16.41 9.23 -18.34
C ALA A 398 -16.76 10.57 -19.01
N GLU A 399 -16.34 11.70 -18.44
CA GLU A 399 -16.49 13.03 -19.05
C GLU A 399 -15.59 13.23 -20.29
N HIS A 400 -14.51 12.44 -20.46
CA HIS A 400 -13.46 12.69 -21.47
C HIS A 400 -13.19 11.53 -22.42
N ALA A 401 -13.38 10.28 -22.00
CA ALA A 401 -12.97 9.08 -22.73
C ALA A 401 -13.99 8.57 -23.77
N SER A 402 -15.21 9.13 -23.81
CA SER A 402 -16.22 8.73 -24.78
C SER A 402 -16.63 9.92 -25.64
N PRO A 403 -16.62 9.80 -26.98
CA PRO A 403 -17.27 10.79 -27.84
C PRO A 403 -18.77 10.84 -27.53
N LEU A 404 -19.32 12.07 -27.53
CA LEU A 404 -20.76 12.33 -27.42
C LEU A 404 -21.56 11.70 -28.57
#